data_AF-A0A7J9H317-F1
#
_entry.id   AF-A0A7J9H317-F1
#
_cell.length_a   1.000
_cell.length_b   1.000
_cell.length_c   1.000
_cell.angle_alpha   90.00
_cell.angle_beta   90.00
_cell.angle_gamma   90.00
#
_symmetry.space_group_name_H-M   'P 1'
#
loop_
_entity.id
_entity.type
_entity.pdbx_description
1 polymer ?
#
loop_
_entity_poly.entity_id
_entity_poly.type
_entity_poly.pdbx_seq_one_letter_code
_entity_poly.pdbx_strand_id
1 'polypeptide(L)'
;MQKLDSSMMDFEERLEIDDFESEVMERIYSKPLLIKRVNTTSQIAIVGANVCPVESLDYEVPENELVNEDWRSRRTVQIFQYILLKWAFALIIGLSTGLVGIFNNIAVENIAGFKLLLTTDLMLKHKYYKAFAAYAGCNLGLATSAAALCAFIAPAAAGSGIPEVKAYLNG
;
A
#
# COMPACT_ATOMS: atom_id res chain seq x y z
N MET A 1 -17.92 30.65 30.08
CA MET A 1 -17.48 29.74 31.16
C MET A 1 -17.62 28.26 30.79
N GLN A 2 -18.59 27.83 29.96
CA GLN A 2 -18.72 26.43 29.49
C GLN A 2 -17.64 25.92 28.51
N LYS A 3 -16.90 26.80 27.84
CA LYS A 3 -15.93 26.38 26.81
C LYS A 3 -14.55 25.96 27.37
N LEU A 4 -14.24 26.35 28.61
CA LEU A 4 -13.02 25.91 29.31
C LEU A 4 -13.21 24.54 29.98
N ASP A 5 -14.43 24.26 30.45
CA ASP A 5 -14.77 23.04 31.18
C ASP A 5 -14.75 21.81 30.25
N SER A 6 -15.27 21.96 29.02
CA SER A 6 -15.24 20.90 28.00
C SER A 6 -13.82 20.57 27.52
N SER A 7 -12.91 21.55 27.45
CA SER A 7 -11.50 21.30 27.09
C SER A 7 -10.68 20.71 28.24
N MET A 8 -11.15 20.90 29.47
CA MET A 8 -10.50 20.35 30.67
C MET A 8 -10.88 18.88 30.84
N MET A 9 -12.15 18.51 30.60
CA MET A 9 -12.59 17.10 30.55
C MET A 9 -11.91 16.30 29.43
N ASP A 10 -11.79 16.85 28.21
CA ASP A 10 -11.06 16.18 27.11
C ASP A 10 -9.57 15.97 27.41
N PHE A 11 -8.99 16.83 28.27
CA PHE A 11 -7.58 16.73 28.67
C PHE A 11 -7.39 15.70 29.79
N GLU A 12 -8.31 15.64 30.74
CA GLU A 12 -8.31 14.67 31.84
C GLU A 12 -8.54 13.24 31.31
N GLU A 13 -9.47 13.08 30.36
CA GLU A 13 -9.71 11.78 29.70
C GLU A 13 -8.50 11.32 28.87
N ARG A 14 -7.79 12.25 28.22
CA ARG A 14 -6.53 11.93 27.52
C ARG A 14 -5.42 11.50 28.46
N LEU A 15 -5.35 12.10 29.64
CA LEU A 15 -4.33 11.79 30.64
C LEU A 15 -4.59 10.42 31.30
N GLU A 16 -5.86 10.08 31.54
CA GLU A 16 -6.24 8.74 32.01
C GLU A 16 -5.97 7.64 30.95
N ILE A 17 -6.20 7.94 29.66
CA ILE A 17 -5.92 6.98 28.57
C ILE A 17 -4.41 6.75 28.40
N ASP A 18 -3.59 7.81 28.46
CA ASP A 18 -2.13 7.69 28.34
C ASP A 18 -1.50 7.00 29.56
N ASP A 19 -2.00 7.26 30.79
CA ASP A 19 -1.55 6.55 32.00
C ASP A 19 -1.96 5.08 31.96
N PHE A 20 -3.18 4.75 31.51
CA PHE A 20 -3.64 3.37 31.39
C PHE A 20 -2.85 2.58 30.34
N GLU A 21 -2.55 3.16 29.18
CA GLU A 21 -1.67 2.57 28.17
C GLU A 21 -0.27 2.31 28.72
N SER A 22 0.26 3.24 29.51
CA SER A 22 1.59 3.09 30.13
C SER A 22 1.62 1.97 31.18
N GLU A 23 0.58 1.84 32.01
CA GLU A 23 0.49 0.81 33.05
C GLU A 23 0.22 -0.58 32.46
N VAL A 24 -0.57 -0.66 31.38
CA VAL A 24 -0.77 -1.90 30.61
C VAL A 24 0.54 -2.34 29.95
N MET A 25 1.29 -1.41 29.35
CA MET A 25 2.60 -1.71 28.79
C MET A 25 3.57 -2.20 29.87
N GLU A 26 3.64 -1.56 31.03
CA GLU A 26 4.54 -1.98 32.12
C GLU A 26 4.21 -3.39 32.65
N ARG A 27 2.91 -3.76 32.70
CA ARG A 27 2.48 -5.12 33.07
C ARG A 27 2.78 -6.17 31.99
N ILE A 28 2.81 -5.79 30.72
CA ILE A 28 3.17 -6.68 29.61
C ILE A 28 4.68 -6.97 29.60
N TYR A 29 5.52 -5.98 29.94
CA TYR A 29 6.98 -6.16 30.00
C TYR A 29 7.52 -6.85 31.28
N SER A 30 6.69 -7.06 32.31
CA SER A 30 7.15 -7.55 33.62
C SER A 30 7.08 -9.07 33.84
N LYS A 31 6.89 -9.90 32.80
CA LYS A 31 6.84 -11.37 32.96
C LYS A 31 7.81 -12.09 32.02
N PRO A 32 8.90 -12.70 32.53
CA PRO A 32 9.63 -13.67 31.74
C PRO A 32 8.82 -14.98 31.68
N LEU A 33 8.00 -15.14 30.64
CA LEU A 33 7.37 -16.43 30.30
C LEU A 33 8.37 -17.30 29.51
N LEU A 34 9.46 -17.70 30.16
CA LEU A 34 10.35 -18.73 29.65
C LEU A 34 9.69 -20.12 29.80
N ILE A 35 8.75 -20.42 28.90
CA ILE A 35 8.40 -21.80 28.56
C ILE A 35 9.33 -22.21 27.41
N LYS A 36 10.31 -23.06 27.74
CA LYS A 36 11.16 -23.73 26.76
C LYS A 36 10.29 -24.69 25.95
N ARG A 37 9.70 -24.21 24.86
CA ARG A 37 8.98 -25.05 23.89
C ARG A 37 10.02 -25.82 23.09
N VAL A 38 10.19 -27.10 23.39
CA VAL A 38 10.97 -28.04 22.56
C VAL A 38 10.25 -28.20 21.23
N ASN A 39 10.79 -27.57 20.19
CA ASN A 39 10.24 -27.62 18.85
C ASN A 39 10.52 -29.02 18.28
N THR A 40 9.51 -29.90 18.31
CA THR A 40 9.58 -31.19 17.61
C THR A 40 9.12 -30.94 16.18
N THR A 41 9.97 -30.32 15.36
CA THR A 41 9.66 -30.16 13.94
C THR A 41 10.02 -31.45 13.23
N SER A 42 8.99 -32.16 12.77
CA SER A 42 9.15 -33.36 11.95
C SER A 42 9.69 -32.95 10.58
N GLN A 43 11.02 -32.88 10.43
CA GLN A 43 11.70 -32.55 9.16
C GLN A 43 11.33 -33.50 8.00
N ILE A 44 10.69 -34.63 8.33
CA ILE A 44 10.26 -35.68 7.40
C ILE A 44 9.03 -35.28 6.57
N ALA A 45 8.25 -34.26 6.96
CA ALA A 45 7.04 -33.85 6.25
C ALA A 45 7.29 -32.80 5.13
N ILE A 46 8.50 -32.26 5.01
CA ILE A 46 8.85 -31.21 4.04
C ILE A 46 9.34 -31.80 2.70
N VAL A 47 9.78 -33.06 2.68
CA VAL A 47 10.30 -33.70 1.47
C VAL A 47 9.13 -34.14 0.57
N GLY A 48 8.68 -33.23 -0.31
CA GLY A 48 7.66 -33.48 -1.32
C GLY A 48 6.43 -32.56 -1.29
N ALA A 49 6.36 -31.61 -0.35
CA ALA A 49 5.32 -30.59 -0.35
C ALA A 49 5.64 -29.51 -1.40
N ASN A 50 4.68 -29.21 -2.28
CA ASN A 50 4.73 -27.99 -3.08
C ASN A 50 4.60 -26.82 -2.10
N VAL A 51 5.72 -26.17 -1.76
CA VAL A 51 5.72 -25.02 -0.86
C VAL A 51 4.77 -23.97 -1.41
N CYS A 52 3.83 -23.50 -0.58
CA CYS A 52 3.04 -22.33 -0.96
C CYS A 52 4.03 -21.18 -1.15
N PRO A 53 4.08 -20.52 -2.33
CA PRO A 53 5.00 -19.41 -2.59
C PRO A 53 4.60 -18.11 -1.85
N VAL A 54 3.66 -18.19 -0.92
CA VAL A 54 3.16 -17.06 -0.13
C VAL A 54 3.89 -17.09 1.21
N GLU A 55 4.71 -16.09 1.44
CA GLU A 55 5.41 -15.87 2.71
C GLU A 55 4.65 -14.84 3.55
N SER A 56 4.74 -14.97 4.88
CA SER A 56 4.18 -14.01 5.82
C SER A 56 5.09 -12.81 6.00
N LEU A 57 4.52 -11.65 6.35
CA LEU A 57 5.31 -10.45 6.61
C LEU A 57 5.68 -10.34 8.10
N ASP A 58 6.97 -10.27 8.41
CA ASP A 58 7.48 -10.11 9.77
C ASP A 58 7.31 -8.67 10.26
N TYR A 59 6.12 -8.36 10.80
CA TYR A 59 5.84 -7.06 11.44
C TYR A 59 6.49 -6.92 12.83
N GLU A 60 6.95 -8.02 13.42
CA GLU A 60 7.56 -8.02 14.74
C GLU A 60 8.93 -7.34 14.70
N VAL A 61 9.11 -6.34 15.56
CA VAL A 61 10.41 -5.67 15.69
C VAL A 61 11.35 -6.60 16.44
N PRO A 62 12.52 -6.96 15.88
CA PRO A 62 13.45 -7.86 16.54
C PRO A 62 14.11 -7.20 17.76
N GLU A 63 13.86 -7.75 18.94
CA GLU A 63 14.40 -7.27 20.23
C GLU A 63 15.81 -7.79 20.53
N ASN A 64 16.73 -7.68 19.56
CA ASN A 64 18.11 -8.10 19.76
C ASN A 64 18.91 -7.05 20.54
N GLU A 65 19.87 -7.48 21.38
CA GLU A 65 20.74 -6.57 22.14
C GLU A 65 21.47 -5.56 21.24
N LEU A 66 21.89 -5.98 20.04
CA LEU A 66 22.52 -5.12 19.03
C LEU A 66 21.60 -3.98 18.57
N VAL A 67 20.31 -4.26 18.38
CA VAL A 67 19.31 -3.26 17.98
C VAL A 67 19.07 -2.27 19.12
N ASN A 68 19.01 -2.76 20.35
CA ASN A 68 18.81 -1.95 21.55
C ASN A 68 19.99 -1.02 21.84
N GLU A 69 21.22 -1.46 21.60
CA GLU A 69 22.43 -0.64 21.75
C GLU A 69 22.44 0.52 20.73
N ASP A 70 22.05 0.24 19.48
CA ASP A 70 21.88 1.27 18.44
C ASP A 70 20.81 2.29 18.81
N TRP A 71 19.69 1.86 19.39
CA TRP A 71 18.65 2.78 19.89
C TRP A 71 19.17 3.70 20.99
N ARG A 72 19.96 3.17 21.93
CA ARG A 72 20.54 3.94 23.03
C ARG A 72 21.59 4.95 22.55
N SER A 73 22.30 4.65 21.47
CA SER A 73 23.33 5.53 20.90
C SER A 73 22.76 6.68 20.04
N ARG A 74 21.45 6.72 19.77
CA ARG A 74 20.86 7.74 18.88
C ARG A 74 20.93 9.13 19.48
N ARG A 75 21.63 10.03 18.80
CA ARG A 75 21.71 11.46 19.16
C ARG A 75 20.42 12.17 18.76
N THR A 76 20.02 13.22 19.50
CA THR A 76 18.84 14.06 19.22
C THR A 76 18.75 14.55 17.76
N VAL A 77 19.89 14.82 17.12
CA VAL A 77 19.98 15.21 15.70
C VAL A 77 19.52 14.09 14.76
N GLN A 78 19.88 12.84 15.05
CA GLN A 78 19.49 11.68 14.23
C GLN A 78 17.99 11.40 14.36
N ILE A 79 17.41 11.62 15.55
CA ILE A 79 15.96 11.50 15.78
C ILE A 79 15.20 12.55 14.98
N PHE A 80 15.66 13.80 14.98
CA PHE A 80 15.05 14.88 14.20
C PHE A 80 15.13 14.61 12.68
N GLN A 81 16.31 14.18 12.19
CA GLN A 81 16.48 13.76 10.81
C GLN A 81 15.53 12.63 10.43
N TYR A 82 15.38 11.61 11.29
CA TYR A 82 14.46 10.50 11.06
C TYR A 82 13.00 10.96 10.92
N ILE A 83 12.54 11.82 11.82
CA ILE A 83 11.17 12.36 11.79
C ILE A 83 10.95 13.15 10.50
N LEU A 84 11.88 14.05 10.15
CA LEU A 84 11.78 14.80 8.89
C LEU A 84 11.82 13.88 7.66
N LEU A 85 12.68 12.86 7.63
CA LEU A 85 12.74 11.91 6.53
C LEU A 85 11.42 11.15 6.40
N LYS A 86 10.83 10.69 7.51
CA LYS A 86 9.54 9.99 7.53
C LYS A 86 8.44 10.84 6.88
N TRP A 87 8.34 12.10 7.26
CA TRP A 87 7.37 13.03 6.67
C TRP A 87 7.70 13.42 5.23
N ALA A 88 8.99 13.56 4.89
CA ALA A 88 9.43 13.83 3.52
C ALA A 88 9.11 12.67 2.57
N PHE A 89 9.33 11.42 2.98
CA PHE A 89 8.93 10.24 2.21
C PHE A 89 7.42 10.18 2.02
N ALA A 90 6.63 10.47 3.07
CA ALA A 90 5.18 10.54 2.95
C ALA A 90 4.73 11.60 1.91
N LEU A 91 5.38 12.78 1.90
CA LEU A 91 5.13 13.82 0.90
C LEU A 91 5.48 13.33 -0.50
N ILE A 92 6.67 12.76 -0.70
CA ILE A 92 7.14 12.30 -2.02
C ILE A 92 6.20 11.23 -2.59
N ILE A 93 5.79 10.24 -1.79
CA ILE A 93 4.87 9.19 -2.22
C ILE A 93 3.52 9.80 -2.65
N GLY A 94 3.00 10.74 -1.87
CA GLY A 94 1.76 11.46 -2.20
C GLY A 94 1.88 12.27 -3.50
N LEU A 95 2.97 13.02 -3.67
CA LEU A 95 3.24 13.82 -4.86
C LEU A 95 3.38 12.96 -6.11
N SER A 96 4.16 11.88 -6.04
CA SER A 96 4.35 10.94 -7.14
C SER A 96 3.04 10.27 -7.54
N THR A 97 2.26 9.80 -6.56
CA THR A 97 0.96 9.15 -6.84
C THR A 97 -0.03 10.12 -7.48
N GLY A 98 -0.08 11.36 -6.99
CA GLY A 98 -0.91 12.42 -7.59
C GLY A 98 -0.51 12.76 -9.02
N LEU A 99 0.80 12.86 -9.28
CA LEU A 99 1.32 13.14 -10.62
C LEU A 99 0.97 12.02 -11.61
N VAL A 100 1.11 10.76 -11.21
CA VAL A 100 0.71 9.59 -12.01
C VAL A 100 -0.79 9.62 -12.30
N GLY A 101 -1.61 9.99 -11.31
CA GLY A 101 -3.06 10.13 -11.49
C GLY A 101 -3.44 11.21 -12.50
N ILE A 102 -2.84 12.39 -12.43
CA ILE A 102 -3.07 13.49 -13.38
C ILE A 102 -2.62 13.08 -14.78
N PHE A 103 -1.44 12.46 -14.91
CA PHE A 103 -0.93 11.99 -16.19
C PHE A 103 -1.87 10.97 -16.84
N ASN A 104 -2.36 10.00 -16.06
CA ASN A 104 -3.31 9.00 -16.55
C ASN A 104 -4.62 9.67 -17.02
N ASN A 105 -5.15 10.63 -16.25
CA ASN A 105 -6.38 11.34 -16.63
C ASN A 105 -6.22 12.08 -17.97
N ILE A 106 -5.14 12.85 -18.13
CA ILE A 106 -4.86 13.58 -19.38
C ILE A 106 -4.66 12.61 -20.56
N ALA A 107 -3.96 11.50 -20.34
CA ALA A 107 -3.73 10.50 -21.37
C ALA A 107 -5.04 9.85 -21.85
N VAL A 108 -5.90 9.43 -20.92
CA VAL A 108 -7.21 8.84 -21.24
C VAL A 108 -8.10 9.84 -21.95
N GLU A 109 -8.15 11.09 -21.49
CA GLU A 109 -8.95 12.14 -22.11
C GLU A 109 -8.51 12.43 -23.56
N ASN A 110 -7.21 12.55 -23.80
CA ASN A 110 -6.66 12.75 -25.15
C ASN A 110 -6.97 11.58 -26.09
N ILE A 111 -6.81 10.33 -25.62
CA ILE A 111 -7.06 9.14 -26.44
C ILE A 111 -8.56 9.01 -26.75
N ALA A 112 -9.42 9.24 -25.76
CA ALA A 112 -10.87 9.21 -25.94
C ALA A 112 -11.34 10.33 -26.89
N GLY A 113 -10.80 11.53 -26.73
CA GLY A 113 -11.09 12.68 -27.60
C GLY A 113 -10.68 12.42 -29.05
N PHE A 114 -9.48 11.89 -29.28
CA PHE A 114 -9.02 11.54 -30.63
C PHE A 114 -9.92 10.51 -31.31
N LYS A 115 -10.28 9.44 -30.59
CA LYS A 115 -11.17 8.39 -31.09
C LYS A 115 -12.56 8.94 -31.44
N LEU A 116 -13.09 9.86 -30.63
CA LEU A 116 -14.38 10.49 -30.88
C LEU A 116 -14.34 11.41 -32.10
N LEU A 117 -13.32 12.26 -32.22
CA LEU A 117 -13.15 13.16 -33.37
C LEU A 117 -13.02 12.39 -34.69
N LEU A 118 -12.22 11.32 -34.70
CA LEU A 118 -12.05 10.45 -35.87
C LEU A 118 -13.37 9.79 -36.29
N THR A 119 -14.20 9.41 -35.33
CA THR A 119 -15.50 8.78 -35.59
C THR A 119 -16.51 9.81 -36.11
N THR A 120 -16.52 11.02 -35.56
CA THR A 120 -17.40 12.11 -35.97
C THR A 120 -17.09 12.58 -37.40
N ASP A 121 -15.81 12.74 -37.78
CA ASP A 121 -15.43 13.10 -39.16
C ASP A 121 -15.92 12.05 -40.18
N LEU A 122 -15.82 10.76 -39.85
CA LEU A 122 -16.30 9.68 -40.71
C LEU A 122 -17.84 9.60 -40.77
N MET A 123 -18.53 9.92 -39.68
CA MET A 123 -19.99 10.01 -39.66
C MET A 123 -20.51 11.19 -40.49
N LEU A 124 -19.85 12.34 -40.44
CA LEU A 124 -20.20 13.52 -41.25
C LEU A 124 -20.06 13.26 -42.76
N LYS A 125 -19.18 12.34 -43.15
CA LYS A 125 -19.01 11.90 -44.55
C LYS A 125 -20.03 10.82 -44.98
N HIS A 126 -21.11 10.60 -44.21
CA HIS A 126 -22.14 9.57 -44.41
C HIS A 126 -21.62 8.12 -44.52
N LYS A 127 -20.42 7.84 -44.00
CA LYS A 127 -19.77 6.51 -44.07
C LYS A 127 -19.90 5.76 -42.74
N TYR A 128 -21.14 5.51 -42.31
CA TYR A 128 -21.45 4.94 -41.00
C TYR A 128 -20.76 3.60 -40.70
N TYR A 129 -20.71 2.69 -41.69
CA TYR A 129 -20.02 1.41 -41.52
C TYR A 129 -18.51 1.58 -41.25
N LYS A 130 -17.86 2.51 -41.94
CA LYS A 130 -16.42 2.79 -41.73
C LYS A 130 -16.17 3.49 -40.40
N ALA A 131 -17.07 4.38 -39.97
CA ALA A 131 -17.00 5.01 -38.65
C ALA A 131 -17.09 3.97 -37.52
N PHE A 132 -18.03 3.03 -37.62
CA PHE A 132 -18.17 1.93 -36.67
C PHE A 132 -16.94 1.01 -36.66
N ALA A 133 -16.46 0.60 -37.84
CA ALA A 133 -15.27 -0.25 -37.95
C ALA A 133 -14.02 0.43 -37.37
N ALA A 134 -13.82 1.74 -37.60
CA ALA A 134 -12.70 2.49 -37.05
C ALA A 134 -12.79 2.63 -35.52
N TYR A 135 -13.98 2.93 -34.98
CA TYR A 135 -14.20 3.03 -33.54
C TYR A 135 -13.99 1.68 -32.83
N ALA A 136 -14.56 0.61 -33.38
CA ALA A 136 -14.40 -0.75 -32.87
C ALA A 136 -12.96 -1.23 -32.98
N GLY A 137 -12.29 -0.96 -34.11
CA GLY A 137 -10.88 -1.29 -34.33
C GLY A 137 -9.95 -0.59 -33.34
N CYS A 138 -10.19 0.69 -33.05
CA CYS A 138 -9.41 1.44 -32.07
C CYS A 138 -9.56 0.86 -30.65
N ASN A 139 -10.80 0.56 -30.24
CA ASN A 139 -11.07 -0.11 -28.96
C ASN A 139 -10.41 -1.48 -28.87
N LEU A 140 -10.56 -2.30 -29.91
CA LEU A 140 -9.98 -3.64 -29.96
C LEU A 140 -8.46 -3.57 -29.92
N GLY A 141 -7.85 -2.64 -30.65
CA GLY A 141 -6.40 -2.43 -30.64
C GLY A 141 -5.87 -2.07 -29.25
N LEU A 142 -6.47 -1.07 -28.60
CA LEU A 142 -6.07 -0.64 -27.26
C LEU A 142 -6.28 -1.74 -26.20
N ALA A 143 -7.42 -2.45 -26.27
CA ALA A 143 -7.71 -3.55 -25.34
C ALA A 143 -6.75 -4.74 -25.55
N THR A 144 -6.47 -5.09 -26.81
CA THR A 144 -5.54 -6.19 -27.13
C THR A 144 -4.12 -5.86 -26.70
N SER A 145 -3.66 -4.61 -26.91
CA SER A 145 -2.34 -4.18 -26.44
C SER A 145 -2.26 -4.22 -24.91
N ALA A 146 -3.28 -3.73 -24.21
CA ALA A 146 -3.30 -3.79 -22.74
C ALA A 146 -3.29 -5.25 -22.24
N ALA A 147 -4.12 -6.11 -22.84
CA ALA A 147 -4.18 -7.53 -22.49
C ALA A 147 -2.86 -8.26 -22.77
N ALA A 148 -2.18 -7.96 -23.88
CA ALA A 148 -0.90 -8.57 -24.21
C ALA A 148 0.20 -8.16 -23.21
N LEU A 149 0.25 -6.89 -22.81
CA LEU A 149 1.18 -6.42 -21.78
C LEU A 149 0.95 -7.15 -20.45
N CYS A 150 -0.30 -7.27 -20.01
CA CYS A 150 -0.62 -7.99 -18.78
C CYS A 150 -0.34 -9.49 -18.90
N ALA A 151 -0.66 -10.14 -20.03
CA ALA A 151 -0.51 -11.59 -20.18
C ALA A 151 0.95 -12.05 -20.27
N PHE A 152 1.81 -11.29 -20.95
CA PHE A 152 3.18 -11.72 -21.25
C PHE A 152 4.26 -11.07 -20.38
N ILE A 153 4.05 -9.84 -19.88
CA ILE A 153 5.09 -9.10 -19.17
C ILE A 153 4.85 -9.11 -17.66
N ALA A 154 3.63 -8.75 -17.23
CA ALA A 154 3.31 -8.61 -15.82
C ALA A 154 1.89 -9.14 -15.51
N PRO A 155 1.73 -10.47 -15.35
CA PRO A 155 0.44 -11.09 -15.08
C PRO A 155 -0.16 -10.67 -13.72
N ALA A 156 0.69 -10.31 -12.75
CA ALA A 156 0.26 -9.78 -11.46
C ALA A 156 -0.42 -8.40 -11.58
N ALA A 157 -0.16 -7.63 -12.64
CA ALA A 157 -0.81 -6.33 -12.85
C ALA A 157 -2.24 -6.45 -13.39
N ALA A 158 -2.74 -7.66 -13.63
CA ALA A 158 -4.08 -7.87 -14.13
C ALA A 158 -5.13 -7.60 -13.05
N GLY A 159 -6.00 -6.62 -13.30
CA GLY A 159 -7.10 -6.25 -12.40
C GLY A 159 -6.80 -5.01 -11.58
N SER A 160 -7.45 -4.87 -10.42
CA SER A 160 -7.42 -3.63 -9.63
C SER A 160 -6.27 -3.55 -8.61
N GLY A 161 -5.62 -4.67 -8.27
CA GLY A 161 -4.57 -4.73 -7.24
C GLY A 161 -5.05 -4.58 -5.77
N ILE A 162 -6.28 -4.12 -5.52
CA ILE A 162 -6.85 -4.01 -4.16
C ILE A 162 -6.75 -5.33 -3.34
N PRO A 163 -7.09 -6.52 -3.87
CA PRO A 163 -6.98 -7.75 -3.08
C PRO A 163 -5.54 -8.08 -2.68
N GLU A 164 -4.55 -7.74 -3.52
CA GLU A 164 -3.13 -7.99 -3.25
C GLU A 164 -2.63 -7.07 -2.13
N VAL A 165 -2.98 -5.78 -2.18
CA VAL A 165 -2.65 -4.83 -1.11
C VAL A 165 -3.29 -5.26 0.21
N LYS A 166 -4.53 -5.77 0.18
CA LYS A 166 -5.18 -6.30 1.38
C LYS A 166 -4.48 -7.52 1.94
N ALA A 167 -4.02 -8.43 1.08
CA ALA A 167 -3.22 -9.57 1.52
C ALA A 167 -1.89 -9.10 2.12
N TYR A 168 -1.19 -8.18 1.46
CA TYR A 168 0.07 -7.61 1.94
C TYR A 168 -0.05 -6.95 3.31
N LEU A 169 -1.16 -6.24 3.58
CA LEU A 169 -1.42 -5.62 4.88
C LEU A 169 -1.85 -6.60 5.98
N ASN A 170 -2.25 -7.82 5.61
CA ASN A 170 -2.65 -8.85 6.56
C ASN A 170 -1.44 -9.59 7.15
N GLY A 171 -0.27 -9.48 6.48
CA GLY A 171 0.92 -10.28 6.77
C GLY A 171 0.83 -11.69 6.20
#